data_AF-A0A537MRJ6-F1
#
_entry.id   AF-A0A537MRJ6-F1
#
_cell.length_a   1.000
_cell.length_b   1.000
_cell.length_c   1.000
_cell.angle_alpha   90.00
_cell.angle_beta   90.00
_cell.angle_gamma   90.00
#
_symmetry.space_group_name_H-M   'P 1'
#
loop_
_entity.id
_entity.type
_entity.pdbx_description
1 polymer ?
#
loop_
_entity_poly.entity_id
_entity_poly.type
_entity_poly.pdbx_seq_one_letter_code
_entity_poly.pdbx_strand_id
1 'polypeptide(L)'
;KDPQVLLTHPELKITKLEELKPLTLLVSKEGISSYFQWLKSEYGFNEKNVRPYTFNPQPFIANAQTAMQGYVTSEPFAIEKSAGFKPGIILLADHGFNTYSTLIETRREVIDKKPDLVQRFVDASIIGWYNYLYGDNSAGNAMIKKLNPEMTDELLAYSVAKMKEYGIVDSGDSLRNGIGAMTDDRIASFFNKMVKAGVVRPDIDFRKAYTLRFVNKGVGLDLRPKNQ
;
A
#
# COMPACT_ATOMS: atom_id res chain seq x y z
N LYS A 1 -0.21 -4.58 -4.00
CA LYS A 1 -0.64 -3.20 -4.34
C LYS A 1 -0.20 -2.24 -3.25
N ASP A 2 -0.12 -0.95 -3.55
CA ASP A 2 0.03 0.06 -2.51
C ASP A 2 -1.29 0.21 -1.74
N PRO A 3 -1.30 0.21 -0.38
CA PRO A 3 -2.52 0.27 0.41
C PRO A 3 -3.10 1.68 0.59
N GLN A 4 -2.47 2.71 0.02
CA GLN A 4 -2.91 4.10 0.12
C GLN A 4 -4.31 4.29 -0.48
N VAL A 5 -5.21 4.81 0.35
CA VAL A 5 -6.59 5.15 -0.01
C VAL A 5 -6.87 6.63 0.19
N LEU A 6 -7.93 7.10 -0.47
CA LEU A 6 -8.70 8.26 -0.06
C LEU A 6 -10.07 7.77 0.42
N LEU A 7 -10.37 8.01 1.70
CA LEU A 7 -11.64 7.69 2.34
C LEU A 7 -12.65 8.79 2.10
N THR A 8 -13.91 8.43 1.88
CA THR A 8 -15.01 9.38 1.69
C THR A 8 -16.13 9.11 2.68
N HIS A 9 -16.96 10.11 2.93
CA HIS A 9 -18.22 9.87 3.64
C HIS A 9 -19.14 8.97 2.81
N PRO A 10 -19.87 8.03 3.45
CA PRO A 10 -20.72 7.07 2.74
C PRO A 10 -21.90 7.74 2.01
N GLU A 11 -22.41 8.85 2.54
CA GLU A 11 -23.53 9.60 1.96
C GLU A 11 -23.21 10.24 0.60
N LEU A 12 -21.93 10.52 0.32
CA LEU A 12 -21.49 11.04 -0.98
C LEU A 12 -21.54 9.99 -2.09
N LYS A 13 -21.58 8.68 -1.74
CA LYS A 13 -21.64 7.55 -2.69
C LYS A 13 -20.60 7.63 -3.82
N ILE A 14 -19.41 8.15 -3.51
CA ILE A 14 -18.33 8.29 -4.48
C ILE A 14 -17.81 6.91 -4.87
N THR A 15 -17.67 6.70 -6.18
CA THR A 15 -17.19 5.44 -6.77
C THR A 15 -16.01 5.65 -7.71
N LYS A 16 -15.73 6.90 -8.10
CA LYS A 16 -14.64 7.24 -9.02
C LYS A 16 -13.68 8.24 -8.39
N LEU A 17 -12.41 8.10 -8.73
CA LEU A 17 -11.35 8.97 -8.22
C LEU A 17 -11.61 10.45 -8.56
N GLU A 18 -12.11 10.76 -9.75
CA GLU A 18 -12.36 12.12 -10.23
C GLU A 18 -13.45 12.85 -9.44
N GLU A 19 -14.37 12.13 -8.82
CA GLU A 19 -15.45 12.69 -7.99
C GLU A 19 -14.92 13.29 -6.69
N LEU A 20 -13.66 13.03 -6.32
CA LEU A 20 -13.01 13.64 -5.16
C LEU A 20 -12.50 15.07 -5.41
N LYS A 21 -12.35 15.49 -6.66
CA LYS A 21 -11.83 16.83 -7.03
C LYS A 21 -12.54 18.01 -6.36
N PRO A 22 -13.88 18.05 -6.23
CA PRO A 22 -14.57 19.13 -5.53
C PRO A 22 -14.44 19.08 -4.01
N LEU A 23 -13.95 17.98 -3.42
CA LEU A 23 -13.83 17.83 -1.97
C LEU A 23 -12.58 18.52 -1.41
N THR A 24 -12.61 18.80 -0.11
CA THR A 24 -11.38 19.08 0.63
C THR A 24 -10.65 17.77 0.91
N LEU A 25 -9.39 17.63 0.49
CA LEU A 25 -8.59 16.44 0.77
C LEU A 25 -7.74 16.66 2.03
N LEU A 26 -7.77 15.72 2.96
CA LEU A 26 -6.87 15.68 4.10
C LEU A 26 -5.69 14.76 3.74
N VAL A 27 -4.52 15.34 3.53
CA VAL A 27 -3.31 14.63 3.06
C VAL A 27 -2.11 15.05 3.91
N SER A 28 -1.25 14.12 4.30
CA SER A 28 -0.04 14.42 5.07
C SER A 28 1.00 15.09 4.18
N LYS A 29 2.04 15.62 4.80
CA LYS A 29 3.15 16.26 4.09
C LYS A 29 3.84 15.29 3.12
N GLU A 30 3.99 14.03 3.52
CA GLU A 30 4.60 12.96 2.73
C GLU A 30 3.71 12.57 1.54
N GLY A 31 2.38 12.52 1.76
CA GLY A 31 1.42 12.31 0.68
C GLY A 31 1.42 13.43 -0.35
N ILE A 32 1.53 14.69 0.11
CA ILE A 32 1.66 15.88 -0.75
C ILE A 32 2.90 15.78 -1.65
N SER A 33 4.05 15.37 -1.11
CA SER A 33 5.30 15.27 -1.87
C SER A 33 5.40 14.02 -2.75
N SER A 34 4.42 13.12 -2.72
CA SER A 34 4.45 11.84 -3.44
C SER A 34 3.19 11.62 -4.31
N TYR A 35 2.25 10.79 -3.87
CA TYR A 35 1.08 10.39 -4.67
C TYR A 35 0.17 11.56 -5.03
N PHE A 36 0.15 12.64 -4.24
CA PHE A 36 -0.65 13.82 -4.59
C PHE A 36 -0.12 14.54 -5.82
N GLN A 37 1.21 14.58 -6.04
CA GLN A 37 1.76 15.13 -7.28
C GLN A 37 1.32 14.31 -8.50
N TRP A 38 1.20 12.98 -8.33
CA TRP A 38 0.61 12.12 -9.36
C TRP A 38 -0.88 12.41 -9.60
N LEU A 39 -1.68 12.58 -8.54
CA LEU A 39 -3.09 13.00 -8.67
C LEU A 39 -3.22 14.35 -9.40
N LYS A 40 -2.34 15.30 -9.11
CA LYS A 40 -2.28 16.60 -9.78
C LYS A 40 -1.92 16.45 -11.26
N SER A 41 -0.88 15.68 -11.57
CA SER A 41 -0.38 15.47 -12.94
C SER A 41 -1.33 14.66 -13.83
N GLU A 42 -1.81 13.51 -13.37
CA GLU A 42 -2.61 12.59 -14.19
C GLU A 42 -4.10 12.92 -14.15
N TYR A 43 -4.60 13.35 -12.99
CA TYR A 43 -6.04 13.55 -12.78
C TYR A 43 -6.41 15.03 -12.67
N GLY A 44 -5.48 15.98 -12.57
CA GLY A 44 -5.79 17.41 -12.49
C GLY A 44 -6.36 17.84 -11.13
N PHE A 45 -5.99 17.15 -10.04
CA PHE A 45 -6.33 17.59 -8.69
C PHE A 45 -5.67 18.93 -8.36
N ASN A 46 -6.35 19.75 -7.56
CA ASN A 46 -5.87 21.07 -7.18
C ASN A 46 -5.40 21.10 -5.73
N GLU A 47 -4.14 21.48 -5.54
CA GLU A 47 -3.51 21.61 -4.22
C GLU A 47 -4.23 22.60 -3.30
N LYS A 48 -4.94 23.60 -3.85
CA LYS A 48 -5.74 24.56 -3.06
C LYS A 48 -6.85 23.90 -2.23
N ASN A 49 -7.30 22.72 -2.67
CA ASN A 49 -8.33 21.93 -1.99
C ASN A 49 -7.74 20.99 -0.94
N VAL A 50 -6.42 21.00 -0.71
CA VAL A 50 -5.77 20.11 0.24
C VAL A 50 -5.54 20.81 1.58
N ARG A 51 -5.75 20.08 2.67
CA ARG A 51 -5.45 20.47 4.04
C ARG A 51 -4.60 19.39 4.70
N PRO A 52 -3.76 19.75 5.69
CA PRO A 52 -2.88 18.79 6.32
C PRO A 52 -3.69 17.71 7.06
N TYR A 53 -3.35 16.45 6.82
CA TYR A 53 -3.74 15.36 7.70
C TYR A 53 -2.71 15.17 8.80
N THR A 54 -3.16 15.25 10.05
CA THR A 54 -2.32 15.17 11.25
C THR A 54 -2.53 13.86 12.02
N PHE A 55 -2.85 12.78 11.31
CA PHE A 55 -3.14 11.46 11.92
C PHE A 55 -4.35 11.48 12.88
N ASN A 56 -5.26 12.42 12.66
CA ASN A 56 -6.49 12.59 13.43
C ASN A 56 -7.70 12.49 12.48
N PRO A 57 -8.62 11.52 12.70
CA PRO A 57 -9.80 11.38 11.85
C PRO A 57 -10.91 12.39 12.13
N GLN A 58 -10.88 13.13 13.24
CA GLN A 58 -11.98 14.02 13.64
C GLN A 58 -12.35 15.08 12.58
N PRO A 59 -11.41 15.76 11.90
CA PRO A 59 -11.76 16.70 10.84
C PRO A 59 -12.49 16.06 9.66
N PHE A 60 -12.18 14.79 9.36
CA PHE A 60 -12.92 14.01 8.36
C PHE A 60 -14.32 13.69 8.89
N ILE A 61 -14.42 13.09 10.09
CA ILE A 61 -15.72 12.71 10.70
C ILE A 61 -16.68 13.90 10.80
N ALA A 62 -16.17 15.08 11.16
CA ALA A 62 -16.98 16.28 11.36
C ALA A 62 -17.47 16.96 10.06
N ASN A 63 -16.88 16.63 8.90
CA ASN A 63 -17.20 17.31 7.65
C ASN A 63 -17.36 16.31 6.50
N ALA A 64 -18.62 16.08 6.12
CA ALA A 64 -19.04 15.26 4.99
C ALA A 64 -18.33 15.60 3.68
N GLN A 65 -18.02 16.88 3.45
CA GLN A 65 -17.43 17.38 2.20
C GLN A 65 -15.91 17.25 2.15
N THR A 66 -15.38 16.23 2.83
CA THR A 66 -13.95 15.92 2.87
C THR A 66 -13.69 14.50 2.36
N ALA A 67 -12.48 14.29 1.85
CA ALA A 67 -11.89 12.97 1.73
C ALA A 67 -10.57 12.93 2.48
N MET A 68 -10.25 11.79 3.09
CA MET A 68 -9.11 11.67 4.00
C MET A 68 -8.17 10.58 3.51
N GLN A 69 -6.86 10.86 3.50
CA GLN A 69 -5.88 9.81 3.26
C GLN A 69 -5.95 8.73 4.33
N GLY A 70 -5.53 7.52 3.98
CA GLY A 70 -5.28 6.45 4.93
C GLY A 70 -4.72 5.22 4.26
N TYR A 71 -4.56 4.15 5.02
CA TYR A 71 -4.34 2.80 4.53
C TYR A 71 -5.61 1.97 4.68
N VAL A 72 -5.91 1.19 3.64
CA VAL A 72 -7.11 0.34 3.60
C VAL A 72 -7.20 -0.66 4.75
N THR A 73 -6.07 -0.95 5.40
CA THR A 73 -5.95 -1.90 6.52
C THR A 73 -6.12 -1.26 7.90
N SER A 74 -6.23 0.06 8.03
CA SER A 74 -6.27 0.72 9.36
C SER A 74 -7.34 1.81 9.48
N GLU A 75 -7.23 2.88 8.72
CA GLU A 75 -8.07 4.07 8.89
C GLU A 75 -9.56 3.77 8.71
N PRO A 76 -10.03 2.96 7.74
CA PRO A 76 -11.45 2.66 7.67
C PRO A 76 -11.97 1.89 8.90
N PHE A 77 -11.15 1.05 9.56
CA PHE A 77 -11.51 0.43 10.84
C PHE A 77 -11.61 1.45 11.97
N ALA A 78 -10.63 2.37 12.08
CA ALA A 78 -10.63 3.41 13.10
C ALA A 78 -11.84 4.35 12.96
N ILE A 79 -12.22 4.71 11.72
CA ILE A 79 -13.43 5.49 11.44
C ILE A 79 -14.68 4.72 11.88
N GLU A 80 -14.82 3.47 11.46
CA GLU A 80 -16.00 2.66 11.80
C GLU A 80 -16.18 2.53 13.31
N LYS A 81 -15.08 2.30 14.04
CA LYS A 81 -15.12 2.20 15.52
C LYS A 81 -15.44 3.52 16.22
N SER A 82 -14.94 4.64 15.73
CA SER A 82 -15.07 5.95 16.42
C SER A 82 -16.31 6.74 16.02
N ALA A 83 -16.79 6.59 14.78
CA ALA A 83 -17.88 7.37 14.21
C ALA A 83 -19.14 6.54 13.91
N GLY A 84 -19.06 5.21 13.97
CA GLY A 84 -20.20 4.31 13.77
C GLY A 84 -20.66 4.16 12.32
N PHE A 85 -19.89 4.68 11.35
CA PHE A 85 -20.18 4.53 9.92
C PHE A 85 -18.99 3.95 9.16
N LYS A 86 -19.28 3.24 8.06
CA LYS A 86 -18.26 2.74 7.13
C LYS A 86 -17.95 3.80 6.08
N PRO A 87 -16.70 4.27 5.95
CA PRO A 87 -16.35 5.21 4.89
C PRO A 87 -16.34 4.51 3.53
N GLY A 88 -16.56 5.28 2.47
CA GLY A 88 -16.21 4.86 1.11
C GLY A 88 -14.68 4.77 0.97
N ILE A 89 -14.20 3.88 0.10
CA ILE A 89 -12.78 3.60 -0.07
C ILE A 89 -12.41 3.74 -1.55
N ILE A 90 -11.50 4.65 -1.86
CA ILE A 90 -10.86 4.78 -3.18
C ILE A 90 -9.39 4.36 -3.04
N LEU A 91 -9.07 3.12 -3.46
CA LEU A 91 -7.70 2.59 -3.42
C LEU A 91 -6.90 3.12 -4.62
N LEU A 92 -5.87 3.94 -4.38
CA LEU A 92 -5.14 4.61 -5.46
C LEU A 92 -4.46 3.64 -6.43
N ALA A 93 -4.06 2.46 -5.94
CA ALA A 93 -3.47 1.42 -6.77
C ALA A 93 -4.41 0.92 -7.88
N ASP A 94 -5.73 0.89 -7.64
CA ASP A 94 -6.74 0.48 -8.64
C ASP A 94 -6.99 1.58 -9.68
N HIS A 95 -6.51 2.80 -9.43
CA HIS A 95 -6.53 3.93 -10.35
C HIS A 95 -5.15 4.21 -10.97
N GLY A 96 -4.21 3.26 -10.90
CA GLY A 96 -2.95 3.34 -11.63
C GLY A 96 -1.77 3.94 -10.86
N PHE A 97 -1.91 4.23 -9.55
CA PHE A 97 -0.76 4.50 -8.68
C PHE A 97 -0.02 3.18 -8.36
N ASN A 98 0.78 2.72 -9.33
CA ASN A 98 1.28 1.35 -9.38
C ASN A 98 2.64 1.12 -8.70
N THR A 99 2.95 1.87 -7.64
CA THR A 99 4.19 1.64 -6.86
C THR A 99 4.16 0.31 -6.10
N TYR A 100 5.33 -0.14 -5.65
CA TYR A 100 5.47 -1.14 -4.59
C TYR A 100 5.54 -0.39 -3.26
N SER A 101 4.74 -0.81 -2.27
CA SER A 101 4.60 -0.07 -1.01
C SER A 101 5.66 -0.40 0.02
N THR A 102 5.94 -1.69 0.24
CA THR A 102 6.94 -2.17 1.19
C THR A 102 7.99 -2.99 0.46
N LEU A 103 9.27 -2.66 0.67
CA LEU A 103 10.41 -3.30 0.02
C LEU A 103 11.31 -3.98 1.06
N ILE A 104 11.98 -5.06 0.64
CA ILE A 104 13.15 -5.60 1.37
C ILE A 104 14.38 -4.88 0.84
N GLU A 105 15.05 -4.13 1.71
CA GLU A 105 16.22 -3.35 1.36
C GLU A 105 17.48 -3.90 2.04
N THR A 106 18.59 -3.94 1.31
CA THR A 106 19.91 -4.29 1.85
C THR A 106 21.01 -3.59 1.07
N ARG A 107 22.22 -3.57 1.63
CA ARG A 107 23.38 -2.98 0.98
C ARG A 107 23.79 -3.79 -0.25
N ARG A 108 24.22 -3.11 -1.32
CA ARG A 108 24.78 -3.76 -2.54
C ARG A 108 25.88 -4.76 -2.21
N GLU A 109 26.76 -4.42 -1.26
CA GLU A 109 27.82 -5.31 -0.80
C GLU A 109 27.28 -6.66 -0.26
N VAL A 110 26.13 -6.66 0.43
CA VAL A 110 25.53 -7.90 0.94
C VAL A 110 24.96 -8.73 -0.21
N ILE A 111 24.36 -8.08 -1.21
CA ILE A 111 23.89 -8.74 -2.45
C ILE A 111 25.06 -9.42 -3.19
N ASP A 112 26.20 -8.74 -3.29
CA ASP A 112 27.33 -9.22 -4.09
C ASP A 112 28.17 -10.26 -3.35
N LYS A 113 28.47 -10.02 -2.07
CA LYS A 113 29.34 -10.89 -1.27
C LYS A 113 28.61 -12.05 -0.59
N LYS A 114 27.30 -11.91 -0.33
CA LYS A 114 26.50 -12.92 0.38
C LYS A 114 25.16 -13.21 -0.34
N PRO A 115 25.14 -13.50 -1.65
CA PRO A 115 23.91 -13.69 -2.40
C PRO A 115 23.04 -14.84 -1.86
N ASP A 116 23.67 -15.91 -1.37
CA ASP A 116 22.94 -17.04 -0.74
C ASP A 116 22.19 -16.63 0.54
N LEU A 117 22.79 -15.76 1.37
CA LEU A 117 22.12 -15.22 2.55
C LEU A 117 20.90 -14.38 2.14
N VAL A 118 21.05 -13.54 1.11
CA VAL A 118 19.95 -12.73 0.59
C VAL A 118 18.83 -13.61 0.05
N GLN A 119 19.15 -14.64 -0.73
CA GLN A 119 18.15 -15.55 -1.27
C GLN A 119 17.36 -16.23 -0.15
N ARG A 120 18.04 -16.83 0.83
CA ARG A 120 17.37 -17.50 1.95
C ARG A 120 16.50 -16.55 2.77
N PHE A 121 16.95 -15.32 2.99
CA PHE A 121 16.15 -14.32 3.70
C PHE A 121 14.88 -13.93 2.92
N VAL A 122 15.00 -13.69 1.62
CA VAL A 122 13.87 -13.37 0.75
C VAL A 122 12.89 -14.55 0.71
N ASP A 123 13.36 -15.77 0.48
CA ASP A 123 12.52 -16.97 0.42
C ASP A 123 11.77 -17.21 1.73
N ALA A 124 12.48 -17.11 2.87
CA ALA A 124 11.87 -17.26 4.20
C ALA A 124 10.83 -16.16 4.47
N SER A 125 11.09 -14.93 4.02
CA SER A 125 10.13 -13.82 4.16
C SER A 125 8.87 -14.07 3.33
N ILE A 126 9.01 -14.58 2.10
CA ILE A 126 7.89 -14.93 1.21
C ILE A 126 7.04 -16.04 1.83
N ILE A 127 7.67 -17.11 2.33
CA ILE A 127 6.99 -18.21 3.04
C ILE A 127 6.28 -17.69 4.29
N GLY A 128 6.93 -16.79 5.04
CA GLY A 128 6.33 -16.13 6.21
C GLY A 128 5.06 -15.36 5.84
N TRP A 129 5.05 -14.62 4.73
CA TRP A 129 3.87 -13.91 4.24
C TRP A 129 2.73 -14.84 3.86
N TYR A 130 3.00 -15.94 3.14
CA TYR A 130 1.96 -16.92 2.82
C TYR A 130 1.35 -17.53 4.08
N ASN A 131 2.17 -17.92 5.06
CA ASN A 131 1.66 -18.45 6.33
C ASN A 131 0.89 -17.39 7.12
N TYR A 132 1.36 -16.14 7.16
CA TYR A 132 0.68 -15.06 7.87
C TYR A 132 -0.70 -14.72 7.27
N LEU A 133 -0.80 -14.77 5.94
CA LEU A 133 -2.07 -14.53 5.25
C LEU A 133 -2.99 -15.74 5.32
N TYR A 134 -2.51 -16.94 5.01
CA TYR A 134 -3.36 -18.09 4.72
C TYR A 134 -3.29 -19.23 5.75
N GLY A 135 -2.31 -19.21 6.64
CA GLY A 135 -2.15 -20.18 7.73
C GLY A 135 -2.50 -19.61 9.11
N ASP A 136 -1.95 -20.23 10.16
CA ASP A 136 -2.05 -19.69 11.52
C ASP A 136 -1.05 -18.54 11.72
N ASN A 137 -1.58 -17.35 11.97
CA ASN A 137 -0.80 -16.14 12.21
C ASN A 137 -0.77 -15.72 13.69
N SER A 138 -1.25 -16.55 14.61
CA SER A 138 -1.34 -16.25 16.04
C SER A 138 0.01 -15.87 16.66
N ALA A 139 1.09 -16.59 16.35
CA ALA A 139 2.43 -16.29 16.82
C ALA A 139 2.96 -14.95 16.26
N GLY A 140 2.68 -14.67 14.98
CA GLY A 140 3.02 -13.40 14.35
C GLY A 140 2.27 -12.24 15.01
N ASN A 141 0.96 -12.39 15.22
CA ASN A 141 0.12 -11.41 15.90
C ASN A 141 0.59 -11.17 17.34
N ALA A 142 0.96 -12.21 18.09
CA ALA A 142 1.50 -12.06 19.43
C ALA A 142 2.78 -11.20 19.45
N MET A 143 3.69 -11.39 18.49
CA MET A 143 4.89 -10.57 18.36
C MET A 143 4.56 -9.12 17.96
N ILE A 144 3.64 -8.93 17.02
CA ILE A 144 3.19 -7.59 16.60
C ILE A 144 2.61 -6.83 17.78
N LYS A 145 1.70 -7.43 18.55
CA LYS A 145 1.09 -6.80 19.74
C LYS A 145 2.12 -6.48 20.83
N LYS A 146 3.14 -7.33 21.00
CA LYS A 146 4.25 -7.07 21.93
C LYS A 146 5.06 -5.83 21.53
N LEU A 147 5.29 -5.63 20.23
CA LEU A 147 6.07 -4.51 19.70
C LEU A 147 5.25 -3.24 19.51
N ASN A 148 3.95 -3.36 19.28
CA ASN A 148 3.02 -2.27 19.14
C ASN A 148 1.73 -2.58 19.94
N PRO A 149 1.60 -2.09 21.18
CA PRO A 149 0.43 -2.31 22.02
C PRO A 149 -0.88 -1.71 21.48
N GLU A 150 -0.83 -0.81 20.49
CA GLU A 150 -2.03 -0.27 19.83
C GLU A 150 -2.68 -1.29 18.88
N MET A 151 -1.94 -2.33 18.48
CA MET A 151 -2.48 -3.40 17.65
C MET A 151 -3.37 -4.31 18.49
N THR A 152 -4.67 -4.29 18.20
CA THR A 152 -5.65 -5.18 18.82
C THR A 152 -5.90 -6.40 17.93
N ASP A 153 -6.47 -7.47 18.51
CA ASP A 153 -6.86 -8.65 17.74
C ASP A 153 -7.87 -8.31 16.64
N GLU A 154 -8.80 -7.38 16.91
CA GLU A 154 -9.77 -6.91 15.93
C GLU A 154 -9.11 -6.16 14.77
N LEU A 155 -8.16 -5.26 15.06
CA LEU A 155 -7.45 -4.50 14.03
C LEU A 155 -6.57 -5.43 13.18
N LEU A 156 -5.91 -6.41 13.78
CA LEU A 156 -5.10 -7.40 13.05
C LEU A 156 -5.98 -8.29 12.17
N ALA A 157 -7.09 -8.78 12.68
CA ALA A 157 -8.06 -9.55 11.90
C ALA A 157 -8.62 -8.73 10.73
N TYR A 158 -8.99 -7.47 10.98
CA TYR A 158 -9.42 -6.52 9.95
C TYR A 158 -8.34 -6.31 8.89
N SER A 159 -7.09 -6.07 9.32
CA SER A 159 -5.96 -5.84 8.43
C SER A 159 -5.72 -7.03 7.49
N VAL A 160 -5.71 -8.25 8.02
CA VAL A 160 -5.53 -9.48 7.23
C VAL A 160 -6.69 -9.67 6.25
N ALA A 161 -7.93 -9.43 6.68
CA ALA A 161 -9.10 -9.50 5.80
C ALA A 161 -9.00 -8.49 4.65
N LYS A 162 -8.66 -7.22 4.94
CA LYS A 162 -8.54 -6.17 3.94
C LYS A 162 -7.35 -6.35 3.01
N MET A 163 -6.23 -6.88 3.51
CA MET A 163 -5.10 -7.24 2.64
C MET A 163 -5.50 -8.27 1.58
N LYS A 164 -6.33 -9.26 1.95
CA LYS A 164 -6.86 -10.26 1.01
C LYS A 164 -7.90 -9.65 0.08
N GLU A 165 -8.90 -8.96 0.62
CA GLU A 165 -10.01 -8.37 -0.14
C GLU A 165 -9.52 -7.42 -1.24
N TYR A 166 -8.53 -6.58 -0.95
CA TYR A 166 -8.00 -5.61 -1.91
C TYR A 166 -6.78 -6.12 -2.70
N GLY A 167 -6.31 -7.34 -2.43
CA GLY A 167 -5.13 -7.91 -3.07
C GLY A 167 -3.85 -7.09 -2.78
N ILE A 168 -3.69 -6.64 -1.54
CA ILE A 168 -2.56 -5.77 -1.15
C ILE A 168 -1.23 -6.53 -1.24
N VAL A 169 -1.18 -7.78 -0.76
CA VAL A 169 0.06 -8.56 -0.75
C VAL A 169 0.11 -9.57 -1.89
N ASP A 170 -0.98 -10.29 -2.12
CA ASP A 170 -1.08 -11.33 -3.16
C ASP A 170 -2.12 -10.97 -4.21
N SER A 171 -1.66 -10.40 -5.34
CA SER A 171 -2.44 -10.11 -6.54
C SER A 171 -1.52 -9.79 -7.73
N GLY A 172 -2.08 -9.82 -8.95
CA GLY A 172 -1.33 -9.49 -10.16
C GLY A 172 -0.16 -10.47 -10.39
N ASP A 173 1.06 -9.95 -10.55
CA ASP A 173 2.24 -10.76 -10.85
C ASP A 173 2.55 -11.82 -9.79
N SER A 174 2.22 -11.59 -8.51
CA SER A 174 2.45 -12.56 -7.45
C SER A 174 1.64 -13.85 -7.66
N LEU A 175 0.54 -13.78 -8.41
CA LEU A 175 -0.30 -14.94 -8.67
C LEU A 175 0.46 -16.05 -9.41
N ARG A 176 1.40 -15.66 -10.27
CA ARG A 176 2.26 -16.56 -11.05
C ARG A 176 3.68 -16.67 -10.47
N ASN A 177 4.20 -15.59 -9.91
CA ASN A 177 5.62 -15.46 -9.59
C ASN A 177 5.94 -15.52 -8.09
N GLY A 178 4.91 -15.62 -7.23
CA GLY A 178 5.01 -15.63 -5.77
C GLY A 178 4.90 -14.24 -5.14
N ILE A 179 4.51 -14.15 -3.85
CA ILE A 179 4.55 -12.90 -3.08
C ILE A 179 5.95 -12.27 -3.18
N GLY A 180 6.02 -10.94 -3.28
CA GLY A 180 7.27 -10.21 -3.52
C GLY A 180 7.66 -10.11 -4.99
N ALA A 181 6.82 -10.58 -5.91
CA ALA A 181 7.06 -10.44 -7.35
C ALA A 181 7.24 -8.96 -7.77
N MET A 182 8.29 -8.71 -8.57
CA MET A 182 8.64 -7.40 -9.08
C MET A 182 8.96 -7.45 -10.57
N THR A 183 8.66 -6.39 -11.33
CA THR A 183 8.92 -6.34 -12.78
C THR A 183 9.58 -5.02 -13.19
N ASP A 184 10.48 -5.08 -14.18
CA ASP A 184 11.11 -3.89 -14.75
C ASP A 184 10.05 -2.92 -15.29
N ASP A 185 9.03 -3.45 -15.96
CA ASP A 185 7.92 -2.67 -16.54
C ASP A 185 7.15 -1.88 -15.49
N ARG A 186 6.82 -2.48 -14.34
CA ARG A 186 6.09 -1.78 -13.28
C ARG A 186 6.95 -0.69 -12.65
N ILE A 187 8.24 -0.95 -12.44
CA ILE A 187 9.16 0.03 -11.87
C ILE A 187 9.38 1.19 -12.85
N ALA A 188 9.60 0.90 -14.13
CA ALA A 188 9.71 1.92 -15.18
C ALA A 188 8.42 2.75 -15.31
N SER A 189 7.27 2.08 -15.26
CA SER A 189 5.95 2.72 -15.29
C SER A 189 5.75 3.67 -14.11
N PHE A 190 6.19 3.28 -12.91
CA PHE A 190 6.11 4.16 -11.73
C PHE A 190 7.11 5.31 -11.82
N PHE A 191 8.36 5.05 -12.20
CA PHE A 191 9.38 6.09 -12.40
C PHE A 191 8.90 7.16 -13.39
N ASN A 192 8.37 6.76 -14.54
CA ASN A 192 7.87 7.68 -15.56
C ASN A 192 6.72 8.55 -15.03
N LYS A 193 5.80 7.98 -14.23
CA LYS A 193 4.75 8.76 -13.56
C LYS A 193 5.32 9.79 -12.61
N MET A 194 6.34 9.42 -11.82
CA MET A 194 6.97 10.33 -10.86
C MET A 194 7.81 11.42 -11.55
N VAL A 195 8.43 11.11 -12.69
CA VAL A 195 9.10 12.11 -13.55
C VAL A 195 8.07 13.11 -14.08
N LYS A 196 6.98 12.61 -14.68
CA LYS A 196 5.91 13.46 -15.23
C LYS A 196 5.27 14.34 -14.15
N ALA A 197 5.11 13.81 -12.94
CA ALA A 197 4.62 14.52 -11.77
C ALA A 197 5.66 15.47 -11.13
N GLY A 198 6.91 15.51 -11.61
CA GLY A 198 7.97 16.36 -11.07
C GLY A 198 8.54 15.92 -9.71
N VAL A 199 8.24 14.70 -9.26
CA VAL A 199 8.70 14.14 -7.97
C VAL A 199 10.15 13.68 -8.05
N VAL A 200 10.57 13.14 -9.20
CA VAL A 200 11.95 12.67 -9.43
C VAL A 200 12.49 13.24 -10.72
N ARG A 201 13.82 13.44 -10.79
CA ARG A 201 14.46 13.93 -12.01
C ARG A 201 14.55 12.82 -13.07
N PRO A 202 14.39 13.14 -14.37
CA PRO A 202 14.45 12.17 -15.46
C PRO A 202 15.83 11.54 -15.69
N ASP A 203 16.90 12.17 -15.20
CA ASP A 203 18.29 11.74 -15.37
C ASP A 203 18.74 10.68 -14.35
N ILE A 204 17.89 10.33 -13.39
CA ILE A 204 18.17 9.29 -12.40
C ILE A 204 18.09 7.91 -13.06
N ASP A 205 19.18 7.15 -12.97
CA ASP A 205 19.22 5.75 -13.37
C ASP A 205 18.52 4.86 -12.31
N PHE A 206 17.20 4.80 -12.38
CA PHE A 206 16.36 4.05 -11.45
C PHE A 206 16.63 2.53 -11.46
N ARG A 207 17.27 1.99 -12.51
CA ARG A 207 17.62 0.57 -12.60
C ARG A 207 18.65 0.15 -11.55
N LYS A 208 19.39 1.11 -10.99
CA LYS A 208 20.33 0.88 -9.89
C LYS A 208 19.67 0.81 -8.50
N ALA A 209 18.36 1.03 -8.42
CA ALA A 209 17.60 1.06 -7.17
C ALA A 209 17.02 -0.31 -6.76
N TYR A 210 17.05 -1.32 -7.64
CA TYR A 210 16.48 -2.64 -7.35
C TYR A 210 17.25 -3.77 -8.04
N THR A 211 16.94 -5.01 -7.67
CA THR A 211 17.38 -6.21 -8.40
C THR A 211 16.29 -7.27 -8.35
N LEU A 212 16.09 -7.98 -9.46
CA LEU A 212 15.12 -9.07 -9.56
C LEU A 212 15.72 -10.46 -9.27
N ARG A 213 17.02 -10.55 -8.96
CA ARG A 213 17.78 -11.82 -8.80
C ARG A 213 17.20 -12.78 -7.76
N PHE A 214 16.50 -12.23 -6.76
CA PHE A 214 16.07 -12.98 -5.57
C PHE A 214 14.55 -13.18 -5.49
N VAL A 215 13.77 -12.57 -6.39
CA VAL A 215 12.31 -12.66 -6.44
C VAL A 215 11.84 -13.31 -7.74
N ASN A 216 10.53 -13.46 -7.92
CA ASN A 216 9.90 -14.07 -9.11
C ASN A 216 10.20 -15.56 -9.33
N LYS A 217 10.48 -16.31 -8.26
CA LYS A 217 10.83 -17.73 -8.34
C LYS A 217 9.67 -18.68 -8.02
N GLY A 218 8.47 -18.14 -7.79
CA GLY A 218 7.29 -18.93 -7.42
C GLY A 218 7.37 -19.54 -6.02
N VAL A 219 8.25 -19.04 -5.16
CA VAL A 219 8.41 -19.51 -3.78
C VAL A 219 7.10 -19.33 -3.01
N GLY A 220 6.65 -20.38 -2.33
CA GLY A 220 5.45 -20.38 -1.50
C GLY A 220 4.11 -20.43 -2.24
N LEU A 221 4.11 -20.51 -3.59
CA LEU A 221 2.85 -20.63 -4.34
C LEU A 221 2.03 -21.87 -3.96
N ASP A 222 2.70 -22.94 -3.53
CA ASP A 222 2.09 -24.17 -3.02
C ASP A 222 1.35 -23.97 -1.68
N LEU A 223 1.69 -22.91 -0.93
CA LEU A 223 1.03 -22.53 0.32
C LEU A 223 -0.23 -21.67 0.09
N ARG A 224 -0.48 -21.21 -1.15
CA ARG A 224 -1.68 -20.44 -1.47
C ARG A 224 -2.91 -21.36 -1.54
N PRO A 225 -4.06 -20.96 -0.98
CA PRO A 225 -5.30 -21.72 -1.15
C PRO A 225 -5.65 -21.92 -2.63
N LYS A 226 -5.99 -23.15 -3.02
CA LYS A 226 -6.26 -23.52 -4.41
C LYS A 226 -7.62 -23.01 -4.96
N ASN A 227 -8.48 -22.46 -4.11
CA ASN A 227 -9.89 -22.15 -4.42
C ASN A 227 -10.26 -20.68 -4.16
N GLN A 228 -9.38 -19.72 -4.47
CA GLN A 228 -9.74 -18.29 -4.46
C GLN A 228 -9.97 -17.77 -5.87
#